data_AF-A0A8K0KSG1-F1
#
_entry.id   AF-A0A8K0KSG1-F1
#
_cell.length_a   1.000
_cell.length_b   1.000
_cell.length_c   1.000
_cell.angle_alpha   90.00
_cell.angle_beta   90.00
_cell.angle_gamma   90.00
#
_symmetry.space_group_name_H-M   'P 1'
#
loop_
_entity.id
_entity.type
_entity.pdbx_description
1 polymer ?
#
loop_
_entity_poly.entity_id
_entity_poly.type
_entity_poly.pdbx_seq_one_letter_code
_entity_poly.pdbx_strand_id
1 'polypeptide(L)'
;MITRRYAEFSSALIGLSENFPSELTKSMLADLRELRDEVQCFMLKMASVFPNREEQNIFLINNYDMVLGVLMEWTREDSSEVESFQRLLNQQSIEYVKGILDPHFGEFIQFVLRAEEFQTEGKLDQLRNLEVFLMSCEQFKSRWKAVQLARYFNDNWKSALESLKEKVQGIFPSLERESVIHQMALSRVIEYHFRFQRLFPSVARDRLTNSHHILVEMKRYNPSF
;
A
#
# COMPACT_ATOMS: atom_id res chain seq x y z
N MET A 1 -20.84 -5.49 13.92
CA MET A 1 -22.32 -5.38 13.98
C MET A 1 -22.83 -4.15 13.24
N ILE A 2 -22.21 -2.96 13.38
CA ILE A 2 -22.65 -1.73 12.69
C ILE A 2 -22.33 -1.73 11.19
N THR A 3 -21.08 -2.04 10.82
CA THR A 3 -20.63 -2.09 9.42
C THR A 3 -21.40 -3.12 8.59
N ARG A 4 -21.68 -4.30 9.18
CA ARG A 4 -22.45 -5.35 8.49
C ARG A 4 -23.88 -4.89 8.20
N ARG A 5 -24.56 -4.31 9.19
CA ARG A 5 -25.92 -3.78 9.04
C ARG A 5 -25.97 -2.67 8.00
N TYR A 6 -24.97 -1.81 7.97
CA TYR A 6 -24.83 -0.80 6.94
C TYR A 6 -24.74 -1.44 5.55
N ALA A 7 -23.89 -2.44 5.37
CA ALA A 7 -23.71 -3.11 4.09
C ALA A 7 -24.98 -3.84 3.62
N GLU A 8 -25.67 -4.55 4.53
CA GLU A 8 -26.95 -5.23 4.26
C GLU A 8 -28.05 -4.23 3.87
N PHE A 9 -28.12 -3.07 4.54
CA PHE A 9 -29.07 -2.01 4.20
C PHE A 9 -28.75 -1.37 2.84
N SER A 10 -27.47 -1.06 2.62
CA SER A 10 -26.97 -0.45 1.39
C SER A 10 -27.23 -1.35 0.18
N SER A 11 -26.93 -2.65 0.29
CA SER A 11 -27.16 -3.60 -0.79
C SER A 11 -28.64 -3.76 -1.14
N ALA A 12 -29.52 -3.80 -0.14
CA ALA A 12 -30.96 -3.86 -0.35
C ALA A 12 -31.48 -2.61 -1.08
N LEU A 13 -30.95 -1.43 -0.74
CA LEU A 13 -31.35 -0.16 -1.36
C LEU A 13 -30.86 -0.04 -2.80
N ILE A 14 -29.61 -0.43 -3.06
CA ILE A 14 -29.04 -0.50 -4.41
C ILE A 14 -29.86 -1.48 -5.26
N GLY A 15 -30.12 -2.70 -4.76
CA GLY A 15 -30.93 -3.70 -5.44
C GLY A 15 -32.35 -3.22 -5.73
N LEU A 16 -32.97 -2.46 -4.81
CA LEU A 16 -34.28 -1.84 -5.05
C LEU A 16 -34.20 -0.81 -6.18
N SER A 17 -33.17 0.03 -6.20
CA SER A 17 -32.98 1.06 -7.22
C SER A 17 -32.75 0.46 -8.62
N GLU A 18 -32.03 -0.66 -8.71
CA GLU A 18 -31.75 -1.35 -9.97
C GLU A 18 -33.00 -2.04 -10.53
N ASN A 19 -33.80 -2.67 -9.67
CA ASN A 19 -35.00 -3.39 -10.08
C ASN A 19 -36.23 -2.47 -10.29
N PHE A 20 -36.28 -1.33 -9.58
CA PHE A 20 -37.41 -0.41 -9.59
C PHE A 20 -36.95 1.06 -9.66
N PRO A 21 -36.40 1.50 -10.80
CA PRO A 21 -35.89 2.86 -10.95
C PRO A 21 -37.03 3.90 -10.91
N SER A 22 -36.89 4.89 -10.02
CA SER A 22 -37.84 5.99 -9.82
C SER A 22 -37.11 7.22 -9.23
N GLU A 23 -37.74 8.39 -9.25
CA GLU A 23 -37.17 9.58 -8.58
C GLU A 23 -36.98 9.36 -7.07
N LEU A 24 -37.86 8.57 -6.45
CA LEU A 24 -37.71 8.19 -5.05
C LEU A 24 -36.45 7.35 -4.83
N THR A 25 -36.22 6.32 -5.66
CA THR A 25 -35.03 5.46 -5.51
C THR A 25 -33.74 6.21 -5.83
N LYS A 26 -33.77 7.20 -6.74
CA LYS A 26 -32.64 8.12 -6.95
C LYS A 26 -32.34 8.98 -5.72
N SER A 27 -33.37 9.55 -5.09
CA SER A 27 -33.22 10.32 -3.83
C SER A 27 -32.62 9.44 -2.73
N MET A 28 -33.12 8.21 -2.59
CA MET A 28 -32.60 7.25 -1.62
C MET A 28 -31.12 6.92 -1.85
N LEU A 29 -30.66 6.80 -3.10
CA LEU A 29 -29.23 6.62 -3.40
C LEU A 29 -28.39 7.86 -3.04
N ALA A 30 -28.95 9.07 -3.14
CA ALA A 30 -28.28 10.28 -2.68
C ALA A 30 -28.15 10.28 -1.15
N ASP A 31 -29.21 9.94 -0.43
CA ASP A 31 -29.19 9.83 1.04
C ASP A 31 -28.21 8.73 1.50
N LEU A 32 -28.14 7.61 0.76
CA LEU A 32 -27.18 6.54 1.01
C LEU A 32 -25.73 7.03 0.91
N ARG A 33 -25.45 7.93 -0.03
CA ARG A 33 -24.13 8.52 -0.19
C ARG A 33 -23.73 9.34 1.03
N GLU A 34 -24.65 10.13 1.58
CA GLU A 34 -24.41 10.88 2.81
C GLU A 34 -24.21 9.96 4.01
N LEU A 35 -25.03 8.90 4.11
CA LEU A 35 -24.89 7.88 5.15
C LEU A 35 -23.53 7.18 5.08
N ARG A 36 -23.00 6.89 3.88
CA ARG A 36 -21.66 6.32 3.70
C ARG A 36 -20.60 7.20 4.33
N ASP A 37 -20.65 8.50 4.08
CA ASP A 37 -19.64 9.46 4.54
C ASP A 37 -19.67 9.56 6.08
N GLU A 38 -20.87 9.50 6.70
CA GLU A 38 -21.04 9.41 8.15
C GLU A 38 -20.51 8.08 8.73
N VAL A 39 -20.80 6.97 8.07
CA VAL A 39 -20.29 5.64 8.46
C VAL A 39 -18.77 5.58 8.35
N GLN A 40 -18.18 6.20 7.33
CA GLN A 40 -16.75 6.35 7.19
C GLN A 40 -16.16 7.18 8.35
N CYS A 41 -16.74 8.34 8.65
CA CYS A 41 -16.30 9.16 9.78
C CYS A 41 -16.41 8.41 11.11
N PHE A 42 -17.48 7.64 11.32
CA PHE A 42 -17.64 6.79 12.48
C PHE A 42 -16.54 5.73 12.57
N MET A 43 -16.24 5.02 11.47
CA MET A 43 -15.17 4.02 11.45
C MET A 43 -13.79 4.64 11.74
N LEU A 44 -13.51 5.84 11.23
CA LEU A 44 -12.26 6.54 11.54
C LEU A 44 -12.16 6.92 13.03
N LYS A 45 -13.27 7.38 13.64
CA LYS A 45 -13.34 7.64 15.08
C LYS A 45 -13.13 6.36 15.88
N MET A 46 -13.75 5.25 15.48
CA MET A 46 -13.56 3.96 16.15
C MET A 46 -12.13 3.44 15.99
N ALA A 47 -11.53 3.61 14.82
CA ALA A 47 -10.13 3.27 14.60
C ALA A 47 -9.23 4.08 15.56
N SER A 48 -9.47 5.37 15.75
CA SER A 48 -8.65 6.22 16.63
C SER A 48 -8.57 5.78 18.10
N VAL A 49 -9.42 4.83 18.53
CA VAL A 49 -9.33 4.20 19.86
C VAL A 49 -8.10 3.30 19.99
N PHE A 50 -7.60 2.73 18.89
CA PHE A 50 -6.41 1.89 18.91
C PHE A 50 -5.14 2.74 19.08
N PRO A 51 -4.21 2.34 19.98
CA PRO A 51 -3.05 3.14 20.37
C PRO A 51 -2.02 3.31 19.26
N ASN A 52 -1.89 2.34 18.35
CA ASN A 52 -0.90 2.37 17.29
C ASN A 52 -1.55 2.40 15.89
N ARG A 53 -0.83 2.98 14.93
CA ARG A 53 -1.30 3.17 13.56
C ARG A 53 -1.54 1.83 12.84
N GLU A 54 -0.80 0.79 13.23
CA GLU A 54 -0.90 -0.55 12.64
C GLU A 54 -2.27 -1.18 12.95
N GLU A 55 -2.67 -1.22 14.22
CA GLU A 55 -3.98 -1.70 14.68
C GLU A 55 -5.13 -0.88 14.11
N GLN A 56 -4.96 0.44 13.98
CA GLN A 56 -5.92 1.31 13.31
C GLN A 56 -6.16 0.87 11.86
N ASN A 57 -5.07 0.63 11.12
CA ASN A 57 -5.16 0.19 9.73
C ASN A 57 -5.78 -1.22 9.62
N ILE A 58 -5.38 -2.16 10.49
CA ILE A 58 -5.95 -3.52 10.55
C ILE A 58 -7.47 -3.44 10.77
N PHE A 59 -7.91 -2.65 11.75
CA PHE A 59 -9.33 -2.47 12.04
C PHE A 59 -10.10 -1.94 10.81
N LEU A 60 -9.57 -0.91 10.15
CA LEU A 60 -10.22 -0.32 8.98
C LEU A 60 -10.25 -1.29 7.80
N ILE A 61 -9.13 -1.98 7.51
CA ILE A 61 -9.06 -2.98 6.44
C ILE A 61 -10.10 -4.09 6.67
N ASN A 62 -10.15 -4.65 7.89
CA ASN A 62 -11.08 -5.73 8.22
C ASN A 62 -12.55 -5.29 8.09
N ASN A 63 -12.87 -4.05 8.48
CA ASN A 63 -14.23 -3.55 8.35
C ASN A 63 -14.60 -3.24 6.90
N TYR A 64 -13.70 -2.65 6.11
CA TYR A 64 -13.94 -2.37 4.69
C TYR A 64 -14.04 -3.66 3.87
N ASP A 65 -13.20 -4.65 4.15
CA ASP A 65 -13.26 -5.98 3.55
C ASP A 65 -14.60 -6.66 3.85
N MET A 66 -15.06 -6.60 5.10
CA MET A 66 -16.37 -7.13 5.49
C MET A 66 -17.52 -6.40 4.76
N VAL A 67 -17.45 -5.08 4.61
CA VAL A 67 -18.51 -4.32 3.91
C VAL A 67 -18.54 -4.74 2.45
N LEU A 68 -17.39 -4.85 1.80
CA LEU A 68 -17.28 -5.31 0.42
C LEU A 68 -17.76 -6.74 0.25
N GLY A 69 -17.42 -7.65 1.15
CA GLY A 69 -17.90 -9.04 1.11
C GLY A 69 -19.43 -9.09 1.07
N VAL A 70 -20.10 -8.30 1.91
CA VAL A 70 -21.58 -8.22 1.89
C VAL A 70 -22.10 -7.50 0.65
N LEU A 71 -21.50 -6.39 0.21
CA LEU A 71 -22.00 -5.67 -0.96
C LEU A 71 -21.89 -6.52 -2.24
N MET A 72 -20.78 -7.22 -2.43
CA MET A 72 -20.50 -8.02 -3.63
C MET A 72 -21.38 -9.28 -3.74
N GLU A 73 -22.00 -9.73 -2.65
CA GLU A 73 -22.99 -10.83 -2.71
C GLU A 73 -24.31 -10.42 -3.40
N TRP A 74 -24.66 -9.13 -3.35
CA TRP A 74 -26.02 -8.66 -3.67
C TRP A 74 -26.08 -7.52 -4.69
N THR A 75 -24.92 -6.93 -5.04
CA THR A 75 -24.82 -5.78 -5.95
C THR A 75 -23.79 -6.03 -7.03
N ARG A 76 -23.90 -5.29 -8.15
CA ARG A 76 -22.91 -5.37 -9.22
C ARG A 76 -21.57 -4.78 -8.76
N GLU A 77 -20.48 -5.35 -9.28
CA GLU A 77 -19.11 -4.94 -8.96
C GLU A 77 -18.81 -3.47 -9.32
N ASP A 78 -19.54 -2.90 -10.28
CA ASP A 78 -19.39 -1.53 -10.78
C ASP A 78 -20.29 -0.50 -10.07
N SER A 79 -20.96 -0.88 -8.98
CA SER A 79 -21.74 0.09 -8.21
C SER A 79 -20.83 1.12 -7.53
N SER A 80 -21.28 2.38 -7.50
CA SER A 80 -20.52 3.48 -6.89
C SER A 80 -20.14 3.24 -5.42
N GLU A 81 -20.90 2.38 -4.75
CA GLU A 81 -20.71 2.01 -3.37
C GLU A 81 -19.57 1.00 -3.19
N VAL A 82 -19.57 -0.05 -4.02
CA VAL A 82 -18.47 -1.02 -4.09
C VAL A 82 -17.17 -0.31 -4.45
N GLU A 83 -17.16 0.53 -5.48
CA GLU A 83 -15.97 1.31 -5.87
C GLU A 83 -15.43 2.20 -4.74
N SER A 84 -16.32 2.80 -3.95
CA SER A 84 -15.94 3.67 -2.83
C SER A 84 -15.25 2.88 -1.73
N PHE A 85 -15.81 1.73 -1.33
CA PHE A 85 -15.18 0.88 -0.31
C PHE A 85 -13.92 0.18 -0.82
N GLN A 86 -13.83 -0.19 -2.10
CA GLN A 86 -12.59 -0.70 -2.71
C GLN A 86 -11.46 0.33 -2.63
N ARG A 87 -11.75 1.61 -2.93
CA ARG A 87 -10.77 2.69 -2.80
C ARG A 87 -10.30 2.87 -1.35
N LEU A 88 -11.23 2.89 -0.39
CA LEU A 88 -10.90 3.01 1.04
C LEU A 88 -10.04 1.83 1.53
N LEU A 89 -10.44 0.61 1.19
CA LEU A 89 -9.72 -0.61 1.51
C LEU A 89 -8.31 -0.59 0.93
N ASN A 90 -8.15 -0.25 -0.35
CA ASN A 90 -6.85 -0.17 -1.00
C ASN A 90 -5.96 0.91 -0.36
N GLN A 91 -6.53 2.08 -0.05
CA GLN A 91 -5.80 3.15 0.62
C GLN A 91 -5.26 2.70 1.98
N GLN A 92 -6.08 2.07 2.83
CA GLN A 92 -5.61 1.60 4.14
C GLN A 92 -4.63 0.42 4.00
N SER A 93 -4.82 -0.44 3.00
CA SER A 93 -3.88 -1.53 2.68
C SER A 93 -2.50 -1.00 2.31
N ILE A 94 -2.44 0.07 1.51
CA ILE A 94 -1.18 0.76 1.18
C ILE A 94 -0.52 1.34 2.44
N GLU A 95 -1.28 2.01 3.30
CA GLU A 95 -0.75 2.59 4.55
C GLU A 95 -0.27 1.51 5.54
N TYR A 96 -0.99 0.39 5.65
CA TYR A 96 -0.55 -0.77 6.42
C TYR A 96 0.75 -1.36 5.88
N VAL A 97 0.82 -1.59 4.56
CA VAL A 97 2.01 -2.12 3.88
C VAL A 97 3.22 -1.21 4.10
N LYS A 98 3.05 0.12 4.02
CA LYS A 98 4.12 1.07 4.37
C LYS A 98 4.59 0.87 5.80
N GLY A 99 3.65 0.75 6.75
CA GLY A 99 3.96 0.56 8.17
C GLY A 99 4.77 -0.70 8.46
N ILE A 100 4.39 -1.85 7.88
CA ILE A 100 5.11 -3.11 8.11
C ILE A 100 6.47 -3.17 7.40
N LEU A 101 6.64 -2.43 6.30
CA LEU A 101 7.90 -2.36 5.56
C LEU A 101 8.89 -1.36 6.15
N ASP A 102 8.43 -0.30 6.82
CA ASP A 102 9.28 0.79 7.32
C ASP A 102 10.44 0.31 8.22
N PRO A 103 10.24 -0.60 9.19
CA PRO A 103 11.33 -1.09 10.05
C PRO A 103 12.45 -1.81 9.28
N HIS A 104 12.15 -2.39 8.11
CA HIS A 104 13.10 -3.17 7.32
C HIS A 104 13.67 -2.40 6.14
N PHE A 105 12.82 -1.63 5.46
CA PHE A 105 13.14 -0.99 4.18
C PHE A 105 12.88 0.52 4.16
N GLY A 106 12.45 1.13 5.27
CA GLY A 106 12.12 2.56 5.35
C GLY A 106 13.26 3.45 4.88
N GLU A 107 14.48 3.28 5.42
CA GLU A 107 15.65 4.04 4.97
C GLU A 107 15.97 3.83 3.49
N PHE A 108 15.85 2.60 3.00
CA PHE A 108 16.11 2.24 1.61
C PHE A 108 15.11 2.94 0.67
N ILE A 109 13.82 2.87 1.00
CA ILE A 109 12.72 3.49 0.26
C ILE A 109 12.88 5.02 0.26
N GLN A 110 13.10 5.63 1.43
CA GLN A 110 13.28 7.08 1.55
C GLN A 110 14.53 7.59 0.83
N PHE A 111 15.57 6.76 0.71
CA PHE A 111 16.75 7.09 -0.08
C PHE A 111 16.44 7.10 -1.58
N VAL A 112 15.72 6.08 -2.08
CA VAL A 112 15.31 6.01 -3.49
C VAL A 112 14.40 7.19 -3.87
N LEU A 113 13.41 7.51 -3.02
CA LEU A 113 12.49 8.64 -3.25
C LEU A 113 13.24 9.97 -3.35
N ARG A 114 14.10 10.27 -2.38
CA ARG A 114 14.92 11.50 -2.41
C ARG A 114 15.81 11.57 -3.64
N ALA A 115 16.46 10.45 -4.01
CA ALA A 115 17.30 10.41 -5.19
C ALA A 115 16.54 10.68 -6.50
N GLU A 116 15.27 10.26 -6.61
CA GLU A 116 14.41 10.58 -7.75
C GLU A 116 13.94 12.03 -7.76
N GLU A 117 13.63 12.61 -6.59
CA GLU A 117 13.33 14.05 -6.46
C GLU A 117 14.51 14.90 -6.95
N PHE A 118 15.73 14.57 -6.53
CA PHE A 118 16.95 15.26 -6.99
C PHE A 118 17.17 15.15 -8.50
N GLN A 119 16.79 14.03 -9.14
CA GLN A 119 16.87 13.89 -10.60
C GLN A 119 15.79 14.71 -11.33
N THR A 120 14.60 14.85 -10.73
CA THR A 120 13.44 15.49 -11.35
C THR A 120 13.50 17.02 -11.25
N GLU A 121 14.08 17.56 -10.18
CA GLU A 121 14.16 19.01 -9.97
C GLU A 121 15.12 19.76 -10.91
N GLY A 122 15.92 19.08 -11.74
CA GLY A 122 16.64 19.71 -12.86
C GLY A 122 17.41 20.99 -12.50
N LYS A 123 17.99 21.11 -11.30
CA LYS A 123 18.84 22.25 -10.89
C LYS A 123 20.22 22.15 -11.57
N LEU A 124 20.26 22.19 -12.90
CA LEU A 124 21.45 21.86 -13.69
C LEU A 124 22.11 23.04 -14.42
N ASP A 125 21.52 24.24 -14.44
CA ASP A 125 22.01 25.31 -15.33
C ASP A 125 22.56 26.60 -14.69
N GLN A 126 22.44 26.84 -13.37
CA GLN A 126 22.96 28.08 -12.77
C GLN A 126 24.13 27.93 -11.78
N LEU A 127 24.52 26.72 -11.41
CA LEU A 127 25.46 26.48 -10.30
C LEU A 127 26.70 25.64 -10.70
N ARG A 128 26.89 25.36 -12.00
CA ARG A 128 27.89 24.44 -12.57
C ARG A 128 29.35 24.56 -12.10
N ASN A 129 29.82 25.70 -11.58
CA ASN A 129 31.24 25.85 -11.20
C ASN A 129 31.53 25.64 -9.70
N LEU A 130 30.55 25.87 -8.81
CA LEU A 130 30.67 25.57 -7.37
C LEU A 130 29.98 24.24 -7.02
N GLU A 131 28.95 23.86 -7.77
CA GLU A 131 28.30 22.55 -7.66
C GLU A 131 29.20 21.41 -8.08
N VAL A 132 30.10 21.50 -9.05
CA VAL A 132 30.87 20.30 -9.44
C VAL A 132 31.68 19.72 -8.26
N PHE A 133 32.16 20.57 -7.36
CA PHE A 133 32.82 20.12 -6.12
C PHE A 133 31.82 19.62 -5.05
N LEU A 134 30.73 20.36 -4.80
CA LEU A 134 29.69 19.98 -3.85
C LEU A 134 28.90 18.74 -4.30
N MET A 135 28.53 18.67 -5.57
CA MET A 135 27.92 17.54 -6.28
C MET A 135 28.87 16.35 -6.34
N SER A 136 30.19 16.51 -6.50
CA SER A 136 31.11 15.38 -6.33
C SER A 136 31.07 14.86 -4.88
N CYS A 137 31.01 15.74 -3.88
CA CYS A 137 30.88 15.35 -2.47
C CYS A 137 29.50 14.75 -2.12
N GLU A 138 28.40 15.31 -2.65
CA GLU A 138 27.03 14.84 -2.44
C GLU A 138 26.75 13.56 -3.22
N GLN A 139 27.24 13.44 -4.45
CA GLN A 139 27.23 12.18 -5.19
C GLN A 139 28.13 11.14 -4.53
N PHE A 140 29.30 11.52 -3.98
CA PHE A 140 30.14 10.59 -3.23
C PHE A 140 29.47 10.12 -1.94
N LYS A 141 28.87 11.03 -1.16
CA LYS A 141 28.06 10.71 0.03
C LYS A 141 26.86 9.83 -0.34
N SER A 142 26.14 10.17 -1.41
CA SER A 142 25.00 9.40 -1.90
C SER A 142 25.40 8.03 -2.42
N ARG A 143 26.53 7.92 -3.12
CA ARG A 143 27.08 6.65 -3.59
C ARG A 143 27.57 5.79 -2.44
N TRP A 144 28.22 6.37 -1.44
CA TRP A 144 28.62 5.64 -0.23
C TRP A 144 27.38 5.13 0.52
N LYS A 145 26.37 5.98 0.73
CA LYS A 145 25.10 5.57 1.37
C LYS A 145 24.37 4.51 0.53
N ALA A 146 24.36 4.62 -0.80
CA ALA A 146 23.83 3.60 -1.70
C ALA A 146 24.55 2.26 -1.54
N VAL A 147 25.89 2.27 -1.41
CA VAL A 147 26.67 1.05 -1.14
C VAL A 147 26.31 0.44 0.22
N GLN A 148 26.14 1.26 1.26
CA GLN A 148 25.73 0.75 2.59
C GLN A 148 24.33 0.16 2.55
N LEU A 149 23.38 0.85 1.90
CA LEU A 149 22.00 0.39 1.76
C LEU A 149 21.89 -0.87 0.90
N ALA A 150 22.70 -1.02 -0.14
CA ALA A 150 22.75 -2.25 -0.95
C ALA A 150 23.29 -3.44 -0.14
N ARG A 151 24.32 -3.23 0.70
CA ARG A 151 24.83 -4.25 1.62
C ARG A 151 23.77 -4.65 2.65
N TYR A 152 23.20 -3.66 3.34
CA TYR A 152 22.13 -3.88 4.30
C TYR A 152 20.95 -4.63 3.68
N PHE A 153 20.53 -4.24 2.47
CA PHE A 153 19.48 -4.95 1.74
C PHE A 153 19.86 -6.42 1.55
N ASN A 154 21.03 -6.72 1.00
CA ASN A 154 21.48 -8.10 0.76
C ASN A 154 21.52 -8.97 2.02
N ASP A 155 21.94 -8.39 3.13
CA ASP A 155 22.12 -9.11 4.39
C ASP A 155 20.76 -9.41 5.05
N ASN A 156 19.75 -8.55 4.86
CA ASN A 156 18.53 -8.57 5.65
C ASN A 156 17.26 -8.91 4.88
N TRP A 157 17.25 -8.85 3.54
CA TRP A 157 16.01 -8.95 2.76
C TRP A 157 15.25 -10.27 3.01
N LYS A 158 15.94 -11.41 3.13
CA LYS A 158 15.29 -12.71 3.38
C LYS A 158 14.58 -12.75 4.73
N SER A 159 15.28 -12.37 5.79
CA SER A 159 14.69 -12.31 7.14
C SER A 159 13.55 -11.28 7.22
N ALA A 160 13.66 -10.17 6.48
CA ALA A 160 12.56 -9.22 6.36
C ALA A 160 11.34 -9.83 5.66
N LEU A 161 11.52 -10.66 4.61
CA LEU A 161 10.39 -11.37 3.97
C LEU A 161 9.71 -12.38 4.91
N GLU A 162 10.50 -13.11 5.71
CA GLU A 162 9.97 -14.02 6.73
C GLU A 162 9.17 -13.26 7.79
N SER A 163 9.75 -12.18 8.32
CA SER A 163 9.06 -11.34 9.32
C SER A 163 7.78 -10.70 8.77
N LEU A 164 7.78 -10.26 7.51
CA LEU A 164 6.56 -9.75 6.86
C LEU A 164 5.47 -10.80 6.77
N LYS A 165 5.83 -12.05 6.46
CA LYS A 165 4.86 -13.15 6.42
C LYS A 165 4.25 -13.41 7.78
N GLU A 166 5.09 -13.53 8.81
CA GLU A 166 4.65 -13.75 10.19
C GLU A 166 3.75 -12.61 10.69
N LYS A 167 4.05 -11.36 10.32
CA LYS A 167 3.25 -10.19 10.68
C LYS A 167 1.88 -10.16 10.03
N VAL A 168 1.66 -10.76 8.86
CA VAL A 168 0.36 -10.70 8.17
C VAL A 168 -0.49 -11.93 8.49
N GLN A 169 0.15 -13.05 8.80
CA GLN A 169 -0.51 -14.33 9.03
C GLN A 169 -1.42 -14.30 10.27
N GLY A 170 -2.69 -14.66 10.08
CA GLY A 170 -3.71 -14.74 11.13
C GLY A 170 -4.32 -13.40 11.55
N ILE A 171 -3.94 -12.28 10.92
CA ILE A 171 -4.47 -10.94 11.25
C ILE A 171 -5.77 -10.63 10.51
N PHE A 172 -5.88 -11.11 9.26
CA PHE A 172 -7.00 -10.77 8.40
C PHE A 172 -8.04 -11.91 8.37
N PRO A 173 -9.35 -11.60 8.26
CA PRO A 173 -10.40 -12.61 8.34
C PRO A 173 -10.36 -13.69 7.25
N SER A 174 -9.77 -13.40 6.09
CA SER A 174 -9.68 -14.32 4.96
C SER A 174 -8.25 -14.49 4.47
N LEU A 175 -7.89 -15.72 4.06
CA LEU A 175 -6.60 -16.02 3.46
C LEU A 175 -6.37 -15.27 2.14
N GLU A 176 -7.46 -14.94 1.43
CA GLU A 176 -7.40 -14.09 0.24
C GLU A 176 -6.91 -12.68 0.58
N ARG A 177 -7.47 -12.07 1.63
CA ARG A 177 -7.04 -10.75 2.12
C ARG A 177 -5.58 -10.77 2.54
N GLU A 178 -5.17 -11.78 3.29
CA GLU A 178 -3.76 -11.96 3.65
C GLU A 178 -2.88 -12.04 2.40
N SER A 179 -3.25 -12.87 1.43
CA SER A 179 -2.49 -13.02 0.18
C SER A 179 -2.33 -11.69 -0.57
N VAL A 180 -3.41 -10.90 -0.68
CA VAL A 180 -3.37 -9.59 -1.32
C VAL A 180 -2.41 -8.65 -0.59
N ILE A 181 -2.47 -8.56 0.75
CA ILE A 181 -1.57 -7.71 1.55
C ILE A 181 -0.12 -8.15 1.40
N HIS A 182 0.14 -9.46 1.44
CA HIS A 182 1.48 -10.00 1.17
C HIS A 182 1.96 -9.60 -0.23
N GLN A 183 1.13 -9.80 -1.26
CA GLN A 183 1.47 -9.45 -2.65
C GLN A 183 1.79 -7.96 -2.78
N MET A 184 1.00 -7.09 -2.15
CA MET A 184 1.25 -5.65 -2.13
C MET A 184 2.60 -5.31 -1.47
N ALA A 185 2.93 -5.93 -0.34
CA ALA A 185 4.22 -5.73 0.32
C ALA A 185 5.41 -6.20 -0.53
N LEU A 186 5.33 -7.41 -1.09
CA LEU A 186 6.37 -7.97 -1.98
C LEU A 186 6.53 -7.11 -3.25
N SER A 187 5.42 -6.68 -3.84
CA SER A 187 5.40 -5.79 -5.01
C SER A 187 6.12 -4.48 -4.71
N ARG A 188 5.89 -3.90 -3.52
CA ARG A 188 6.54 -2.66 -3.11
C ARG A 188 8.04 -2.82 -2.92
N VAL A 189 8.48 -3.93 -2.32
CA VAL A 189 9.92 -4.22 -2.16
C VAL A 189 10.61 -4.33 -3.52
N ILE A 190 10.03 -5.09 -4.45
CA ILE A 190 10.64 -5.27 -5.78
C ILE A 190 10.59 -3.99 -6.62
N GLU A 191 9.51 -3.20 -6.50
CA GLU A 191 9.39 -1.90 -7.17
C GLU A 191 10.56 -0.98 -6.77
N TYR A 192 10.81 -0.82 -5.46
CA TYR A 192 11.89 0.03 -4.98
C TYR A 192 13.27 -0.56 -5.25
N HIS A 193 13.40 -1.89 -5.29
CA HIS A 193 14.62 -2.55 -5.73
C HIS A 193 14.95 -2.18 -7.18
N PHE A 194 14.00 -2.28 -8.11
CA PHE A 194 14.21 -1.88 -9.50
C PHE A 194 14.49 -0.38 -9.66
N ARG A 195 13.77 0.47 -8.91
CA ARG A 195 14.03 1.92 -8.90
C ARG A 195 15.44 2.23 -8.43
N PHE A 196 15.91 1.58 -7.37
CA PHE A 196 17.29 1.70 -6.90
C PHE A 196 18.30 1.28 -7.98
N GLN A 197 18.05 0.16 -8.67
CA GLN A 197 18.93 -0.30 -9.75
C GLN A 197 19.03 0.71 -10.90
N ARG A 198 17.91 1.36 -11.25
CA ARG A 198 17.86 2.42 -12.26
C ARG A 198 18.66 3.66 -11.86
N LEU A 199 18.60 4.05 -10.58
CA LEU A 199 19.30 5.23 -10.06
C LEU A 199 20.80 4.99 -9.86
N PHE A 200 21.19 3.79 -9.43
CA PHE A 200 22.56 3.45 -9.07
C PHE A 200 23.06 2.20 -9.81
N PRO A 201 23.15 2.21 -11.14
CA PRO A 201 23.41 1.01 -11.95
C PRO A 201 24.77 0.36 -11.67
N SER A 202 25.80 1.14 -11.35
CA SER A 202 27.13 0.61 -10.99
C SER A 202 27.10 -0.09 -9.63
N VAL A 203 26.51 0.53 -8.61
CA VAL A 203 26.37 -0.05 -7.27
C VAL A 203 25.49 -1.30 -7.32
N ALA A 204 24.40 -1.25 -8.08
CA ALA A 204 23.50 -2.37 -8.27
C ALA A 204 24.18 -3.57 -8.91
N ARG A 205 24.92 -3.36 -10.01
CA ARG A 205 25.65 -4.41 -10.71
C ARG A 205 26.69 -5.09 -9.81
N ASP A 206 27.43 -4.29 -9.04
CA ASP A 206 28.57 -4.80 -8.30
C ASP A 206 28.19 -5.42 -6.95
N ARG A 207 27.06 -4.98 -6.37
CA ARG A 207 26.78 -5.21 -4.94
C ARG A 207 25.34 -5.52 -4.59
N LEU A 208 24.36 -5.39 -5.48
CA LEU A 208 22.96 -5.66 -5.12
C LEU A 208 22.55 -7.05 -5.59
N THR A 209 21.78 -7.76 -4.76
CA THR A 209 21.23 -9.07 -5.13
C THR A 209 20.42 -8.96 -6.41
N ASN A 210 20.63 -9.91 -7.32
CA ASN A 210 19.94 -9.96 -8.61
C ASN A 210 18.42 -10.04 -8.41
N SER A 211 17.68 -9.18 -9.13
CA SER A 211 16.22 -9.09 -9.05
C SER A 211 15.53 -10.42 -9.36
N HIS A 212 16.07 -11.22 -10.28
CA HIS A 212 15.53 -12.55 -10.58
C HIS A 212 15.58 -13.50 -9.37
N HIS A 213 16.65 -13.46 -8.58
CA HIS A 213 16.76 -14.29 -7.39
C HIS A 213 15.75 -13.86 -6.32
N ILE A 214 15.55 -12.55 -6.17
CA ILE A 214 14.53 -12.00 -5.26
C ILE A 214 13.13 -12.43 -5.72
N LEU A 215 12.81 -12.31 -7.01
CA LEU A 215 11.53 -12.72 -7.59
C LEU A 215 11.23 -14.21 -7.35
N VAL A 216 12.21 -15.08 -7.58
CA VAL A 216 12.06 -16.53 -7.33
C VAL A 216 11.77 -16.81 -5.86
N GLU A 217 12.45 -16.12 -4.95
CA GLU A 217 12.23 -16.29 -3.51
C GLU A 217 10.86 -15.74 -3.08
N MET A 218 10.44 -14.59 -3.61
CA MET A 218 9.12 -13.99 -3.34
C MET A 218 7.96 -14.93 -3.70
N LYS A 219 8.09 -15.73 -4.78
CA LYS A 219 7.09 -16.74 -5.16
C LYS A 219 6.88 -17.83 -4.11
N ARG A 220 7.81 -18.03 -3.18
CA ARG A 220 7.66 -18.97 -2.05
C ARG A 220 6.73 -18.43 -0.96
N TYR A 221 6.64 -17.10 -0.83
CA TYR A 221 5.81 -16.43 0.15
C TYR A 221 4.40 -16.16 -0.38
N ASN A 222 4.27 -15.96 -1.69
CA ASN A 222 2.99 -15.88 -2.36
C ASN A 222 3.08 -16.53 -3.76
N PRO A 223 2.45 -17.71 -3.97
CA PRO A 223 2.47 -18.40 -5.26
C PRO A 223 1.86 -17.61 -6.42
N SER A 224 1.00 -16.63 -6.12
CA SER A 224 0.34 -15.76 -7.10
C SER A 224 1.24 -14.62 -7.61
N PHE A 225 2.51 -14.56 -7.16
CA PHE A 225 3.54 -13.63 -7.63
C PHE A 225 4.30 -14.13 -8.87
#